data_AF-A0A8D3CMY9-F1
#
_entry.id   AF-A0A8D3CMY9-F1
#
_cell.length_a   1.000
_cell.length_b   1.000
_cell.length_c   1.000
_cell.angle_alpha   90.00
_cell.angle_beta   90.00
_cell.angle_gamma   90.00
#
_symmetry.space_group_name_H-M   'P 1'
#
loop_
_entity.id
_entity.type
_entity.pdbx_description
1 polymer ?
#
loop_
_entity_poly.entity_id
_entity_poly.type
_entity_poly.pdbx_seq_one_letter_code
_entity_poly.pdbx_strand_id
1 'polypeptide(L)'
;MEQHACFKEEDPSGVLWVEKSTMDENVVGPEAPLTSMSQDDRPLDFGHALLPGEGAAMAEYVKAGKRIPRRGEIGLTSDEIANFEKSGYVMSGSRHRRMEAVRLRKENQIYSADEKRALASFNQEERRKRESKILSSFREMVHRKTKGKEEK
;
A
#
# COMPACT_ATOMS: atom_id res chain seq x y z
N MET A 1 -35.33 -9.46 -21.50
CA MET A 1 -33.87 -9.60 -21.38
C MET A 1 -33.35 -8.22 -21.00
N GLU A 2 -33.54 -7.86 -19.73
CA GLU A 2 -32.98 -6.64 -19.14
C GLU A 2 -31.69 -7.01 -18.41
N GLN A 3 -30.85 -5.98 -18.19
CA GLN A 3 -29.59 -5.91 -17.44
C GLN A 3 -28.37 -5.68 -18.36
N HIS A 4 -27.46 -4.73 -18.15
CA HIS A 4 -27.28 -3.70 -17.12
C HIS A 4 -26.38 -2.62 -17.76
N ALA A 5 -26.86 -1.40 -17.93
CA ALA A 5 -25.99 -0.27 -18.22
C ALA A 5 -25.38 0.21 -16.89
N CYS A 6 -24.09 -0.07 -16.69
CA CYS A 6 -23.31 0.51 -15.60
C CYS A 6 -23.23 2.02 -15.82
N PHE A 7 -24.10 2.75 -15.14
CA PHE A 7 -24.12 4.21 -15.14
C PHE A 7 -22.92 4.70 -14.33
N LYS A 8 -21.86 5.11 -15.04
CA LYS A 8 -20.80 5.93 -14.46
C LYS A 8 -21.39 7.33 -14.28
N GLU A 9 -21.88 7.64 -13.08
CA GLU A 9 -22.02 9.04 -12.68
C GLU A 9 -20.61 9.60 -12.50
N GLU A 10 -20.16 10.34 -13.50
CA GLU A 10 -19.15 11.36 -13.29
C GLU A 10 -19.83 12.52 -12.56
N ASP A 11 -19.50 12.65 -11.27
CA ASP A 11 -19.84 13.83 -10.46
C ASP A 11 -19.33 15.10 -11.18
N PRO A 12 -20.20 16.06 -11.54
CA PRO A 12 -19.81 17.28 -12.27
C PRO A 12 -19.03 18.29 -11.41
N SER A 13 -18.69 17.93 -10.17
CA SER A 13 -17.73 18.66 -9.36
C SER A 13 -16.67 17.68 -8.88
N GLY A 14 -15.63 17.47 -9.71
CA GLY A 14 -14.43 16.67 -9.38
C GLY A 14 -13.56 17.29 -8.28
N VAL A 15 -14.17 17.83 -7.23
CA VAL A 15 -13.48 18.38 -6.07
C VAL A 15 -13.26 17.25 -5.08
N LEU A 16 -12.17 16.50 -5.29
CA LEU A 16 -11.56 15.67 -4.27
C LEU A 16 -11.23 16.61 -3.09
N TRP A 17 -12.01 16.54 -2.01
CA TRP A 17 -11.72 17.30 -0.80
C TRP A 17 -10.42 16.77 -0.19
N VAL A 18 -9.32 17.46 -0.47
CA VAL A 18 -8.07 17.37 0.29
C VAL A 18 -8.23 18.32 1.47
N GLU A 19 -7.99 17.84 2.68
CA GLU A 19 -7.90 18.68 3.87
C GLU A 19 -6.83 19.74 3.59
N LYS A 20 -7.26 21.00 3.43
CA LYS A 20 -6.34 22.12 3.26
C LYS A 20 -5.58 22.23 4.57
N SER A 21 -4.32 21.82 4.58
CA SER A 21 -3.36 22.16 5.63
C SER A 21 -3.14 23.66 5.58
N THR A 22 -4.09 24.42 6.12
CA THR A 22 -3.81 25.77 6.55
C THR A 22 -2.85 25.63 7.72
N MET A 23 -1.57 25.89 7.45
CA MET A 23 -0.62 26.35 8.46
C MET A 23 -1.20 27.66 9.03
N ASP A 24 -2.20 27.56 9.89
CA ASP A 24 -2.75 28.67 10.63
C ASP A 24 -1.94 28.73 11.93
N GLU A 25 -1.19 29.81 12.13
CA GLU A 25 -0.27 29.99 13.25
C GLU A 25 -0.98 30.09 14.63
N ASN A 26 -2.29 29.86 14.69
CA ASN A 26 -3.12 29.91 15.91
C ASN A 26 -3.74 28.56 16.31
N VAL A 27 -3.09 27.43 16.06
CA VAL A 27 -3.52 26.13 16.63
C VAL A 27 -3.04 26.01 18.08
N VAL A 28 -3.92 26.30 19.04
CA VAL A 28 -3.69 26.00 20.46
C VAL A 28 -4.27 24.62 20.77
N GLY A 29 -3.40 23.63 20.92
CA GLY A 29 -3.71 22.24 21.26
C GLY A 29 -2.67 21.29 20.67
N PRO A 30 -2.52 20.06 21.19
CA PRO A 30 -1.67 19.07 20.53
C PRO A 30 -2.18 18.83 19.12
N GLU A 31 -1.32 19.05 18.14
CA GLU A 31 -1.61 18.86 16.72
C GLU A 31 -2.14 17.44 16.50
N ALA A 32 -3.32 17.31 15.90
CA ALA A 32 -3.87 16.01 15.55
C ALA A 32 -2.86 15.31 14.63
N PRO A 33 -2.48 14.04 14.89
CA PRO A 33 -1.49 13.37 14.06
C PRO A 33 -2.00 13.38 12.62
N LEU A 34 -1.23 13.98 11.70
CA LEU A 34 -1.47 13.95 10.26
C LEU A 34 -1.51 12.47 9.81
N THR A 35 -2.70 11.87 9.82
CA THR A 35 -2.95 10.50 9.34
C THR A 35 -3.00 10.43 7.81
N SER A 36 -2.75 11.56 7.13
CA SER A 36 -2.73 11.72 5.67
C SER A 36 -1.37 11.47 5.04
N MET A 37 -0.31 11.19 5.81
CA MET A 37 0.92 10.70 5.23
C MET A 37 0.70 9.24 4.85
N SER A 38 0.56 9.02 3.55
CA SER A 38 0.75 7.75 2.86
C SER A 38 1.66 6.85 3.68
N GLN A 39 1.06 5.83 4.32
CA GLN A 39 1.84 4.80 5.04
C GLN A 39 2.81 4.06 4.10
N ASP A 40 2.74 4.37 2.80
CA ASP A 40 3.56 3.86 1.76
C ASP A 40 5.05 4.23 1.84
N ASP A 41 5.40 5.35 2.46
CA ASP A 41 6.80 5.85 2.52
C ASP A 41 7.45 5.72 3.90
N ARG A 42 6.74 5.15 4.89
CA ARG A 42 7.39 4.83 6.16
C ARG A 42 8.40 3.69 5.92
N PRO A 43 9.61 3.77 6.49
CA PRO A 43 10.53 2.63 6.49
C PRO A 43 9.78 1.42 7.05
N LEU A 44 9.50 0.47 6.17
CA LEU A 44 8.75 -0.72 6.54
C LEU A 44 9.62 -1.50 7.53
N ASP A 45 9.07 -1.78 8.69
CA ASP A 45 9.66 -2.73 9.61
C ASP A 45 9.42 -4.13 9.03
N PHE A 46 10.34 -4.55 8.16
CA PHE A 46 10.38 -5.91 7.66
C PHE A 46 10.85 -6.90 8.73
N GLY A 47 10.85 -6.52 10.01
CA GLY A 47 11.21 -7.32 11.18
C GLY A 47 12.71 -7.55 11.34
N HIS A 48 13.08 -8.01 12.53
CA HIS A 48 14.48 -8.03 12.99
C HIS A 48 15.39 -9.11 12.38
N ALA A 49 14.91 -9.88 11.40
CA ALA A 49 15.69 -10.97 10.79
C ALA A 49 16.39 -10.59 9.48
N LEU A 50 16.09 -9.41 8.94
CA LEU A 50 16.77 -8.83 7.78
C LEU A 50 17.79 -7.78 8.23
N LEU A 51 18.88 -7.65 7.47
CA LEU A 51 19.83 -6.56 7.69
C LEU A 51 19.18 -5.21 7.34
N PRO A 52 19.65 -4.09 7.92
CA PRO A 52 19.18 -2.76 7.55
C PRO A 52 19.29 -2.53 6.04
N GLY A 53 18.19 -2.17 5.38
CA GLY A 53 18.12 -1.96 3.93
C GLY A 53 17.97 -3.22 3.06
N GLU A 54 18.13 -4.42 3.61
CA GLU A 54 17.95 -5.69 2.85
C GLU A 54 16.47 -5.88 2.45
N GLY A 55 15.54 -5.66 3.38
CA GLY A 55 14.12 -5.81 3.12
C GLY A 55 13.58 -4.83 2.08
N ALA A 56 14.04 -3.58 2.11
CA ALA A 56 13.63 -2.56 1.14
C ALA A 56 14.06 -2.93 -0.29
N ALA A 57 15.32 -3.38 -0.46
CA ALA A 57 15.80 -3.84 -1.75
C ALA A 57 15.00 -5.05 -2.26
N MET A 58 14.70 -6.03 -1.40
CA MET A 58 13.92 -7.20 -1.80
C MET A 58 12.46 -6.86 -2.15
N ALA A 59 11.83 -5.94 -1.43
CA ALA A 59 10.47 -5.48 -1.72
C ALA A 59 10.37 -4.82 -3.11
N GLU A 60 11.42 -4.11 -3.56
CA GLU A 60 11.46 -3.55 -4.91
C GLU A 60 11.42 -4.64 -5.99
N TYR A 61 12.15 -5.74 -5.80
CA TYR A 61 12.09 -6.89 -6.72
C TYR A 61 10.70 -7.52 -6.75
N VAL A 62 10.06 -7.69 -5.58
CA VAL A 62 8.70 -8.23 -5.48
C VAL A 62 7.69 -7.30 -6.16
N LYS A 63 7.79 -5.98 -5.94
CA LYS A 63 6.96 -4.97 -6.62
C LYS A 63 7.14 -4.99 -8.14
N ALA A 64 8.36 -5.27 -8.62
CA ALA A 64 8.65 -5.47 -10.03
C ALA A 64 8.19 -6.84 -10.57
N GLY A 65 7.59 -7.71 -9.74
CA GLY A 65 7.18 -9.07 -10.10
C GLY A 65 8.35 -10.02 -10.34
N LYS A 66 9.56 -9.65 -9.92
CA LYS A 66 10.78 -10.41 -10.13
C LYS A 66 11.10 -11.26 -8.92
N ARG A 67 11.68 -12.45 -9.17
CA ARG A 67 12.22 -13.30 -8.12
C ARG A 67 13.37 -12.59 -7.41
N ILE A 68 13.39 -12.66 -6.07
CA ILE A 68 14.48 -12.13 -5.24
C ILE A 68 15.80 -12.84 -5.61
N PRO A 69 16.89 -12.10 -5.92
CA PRO A 69 18.19 -12.68 -6.25
C PRO A 69 18.83 -13.43 -5.06
N ARG A 70 19.42 -14.60 -5.31
CA ARG A 70 20.17 -15.36 -4.30
C ARG A 70 21.67 -15.04 -4.35
N ARG A 71 22.41 -15.35 -3.29
CA ARG A 71 23.88 -15.17 -3.24
C ARG A 71 24.56 -15.98 -4.36
N GLY A 72 25.33 -15.30 -5.21
CA GLY A 72 25.96 -15.91 -6.38
C GLY A 72 25.15 -15.78 -7.67
N GLU A 73 23.95 -15.21 -7.61
CA GLU A 73 23.11 -14.88 -8.78
C GLU A 73 23.21 -13.39 -9.16
N ILE A 74 24.00 -12.59 -8.40
CA ILE A 74 24.22 -11.17 -8.67
C ILE A 74 24.97 -11.04 -10.00
N GLY A 75 24.29 -10.58 -11.04
CA GLY A 75 24.80 -10.46 -12.40
C GLY A 75 24.09 -11.33 -13.43
N LEU A 76 23.18 -12.21 -13.01
CA LEU A 76 22.26 -12.92 -13.89
C LEU A 76 20.86 -12.31 -13.79
N THR A 77 20.15 -12.29 -14.92
CA THR A 77 18.75 -11.89 -14.96
C THR A 77 17.86 -12.99 -14.38
N SER A 78 16.69 -12.62 -13.86
CA SER A 78 15.72 -13.59 -13.31
C SER A 78 15.34 -14.67 -14.33
N ASP A 79 15.25 -14.31 -15.61
CA ASP A 79 14.89 -15.21 -16.71
C ASP A 79 16.00 -16.23 -17.02
N GLU A 80 17.26 -15.79 -17.01
CA GLU A 80 18.41 -16.68 -17.17
C GLU A 80 18.48 -17.71 -16.05
N ILE A 81 18.26 -17.30 -14.80
CA ILE A 81 18.25 -18.20 -13.64
C ILE A 81 17.14 -19.25 -13.79
N ALA A 82 15.93 -18.83 -14.20
CA ALA A 82 14.82 -19.75 -14.41
C ALA A 82 15.12 -20.77 -15.52
N ASN A 83 15.81 -20.36 -16.59
CA ASN A 83 16.20 -21.25 -17.67
C ASN A 83 17.28 -22.26 -17.24
N PHE A 84 18.24 -21.85 -16.42
CA PHE A 84 19.25 -22.75 -15.86
C PHE A 84 18.64 -23.77 -14.90
N GLU A 85 17.73 -23.35 -14.01
CA GLU A 85 17.01 -24.25 -13.11
C GLU A 85 16.16 -25.28 -13.89
N LYS A 86 15.45 -24.85 -14.96
CA LYS A 86 14.70 -25.76 -15.85
C LYS A 86 15.60 -26.78 -16.55
N SER A 87 16.82 -26.37 -16.91
CA SER A 87 17.80 -27.24 -17.56
C SER A 87 18.48 -28.22 -16.58
N GLY A 88 18.14 -28.16 -15.28
CA GLY A 88 18.67 -29.05 -14.24
C GLY A 88 19.93 -28.54 -13.54
N TYR A 89 20.36 -27.31 -13.80
CA TYR A 89 21.47 -26.71 -13.07
C TYR A 89 21.03 -26.34 -11.64
N VAL A 90 21.89 -26.67 -10.67
CA VAL A 90 21.64 -26.39 -9.25
C VAL A 90 22.43 -25.15 -8.84
N MET A 91 21.73 -24.05 -8.55
CA MET A 91 22.34 -22.77 -8.18
C MET A 91 23.09 -22.86 -6.85
N SER A 92 24.20 -22.13 -6.72
CA SER A 92 24.98 -22.05 -5.48
C SER A 92 24.11 -21.48 -4.35
N GLY A 93 23.74 -22.31 -3.38
CA GLY A 93 22.89 -21.91 -2.24
C GLY A 93 21.61 -22.72 -2.09
N SER A 94 21.16 -23.41 -3.14
CA SER A 94 19.98 -24.30 -3.10
C SER A 94 20.30 -25.72 -2.59
N ARG A 95 21.59 -26.09 -2.47
CA ARG A 95 22.02 -27.43 -2.03
C ARG A 95 21.87 -27.66 -0.52
N HIS A 96 21.82 -26.61 0.29
CA HIS A 96 21.86 -26.71 1.76
C HIS A 96 20.48 -26.46 2.38
N ARG A 97 19.79 -27.53 2.80
CA ARG A 97 18.44 -27.45 3.41
C ARG A 97 18.30 -26.42 4.52
N ARG A 98 19.29 -26.32 5.42
CA ARG A 98 19.24 -25.33 6.54
C ARG A 98 19.30 -23.89 6.05
N MET A 99 20.15 -23.59 5.08
CA MET A 99 20.24 -22.24 4.51
C MET A 99 19.03 -21.91 3.64
N GLU A 100 18.51 -22.89 2.90
CA GLU A 100 17.31 -22.72 2.11
C GLU A 100 16.09 -22.40 2.98
N ALA A 101 15.94 -23.07 4.13
CA ALA A 101 14.89 -22.75 5.09
C ALA A 101 15.01 -21.33 5.66
N VAL A 102 16.23 -20.87 5.96
CA VAL A 102 16.48 -19.48 6.41
C VAL A 102 16.13 -18.49 5.30
N ARG A 103 16.50 -18.78 4.05
CA ARG A 103 16.12 -17.98 2.88
C ARG A 103 14.60 -17.88 2.75
N LEU A 104 13.91 -19.01 2.75
CA LEU A 104 12.44 -19.05 2.67
C LEU A 104 11.80 -18.27 3.80
N ARG A 105 12.33 -18.36 5.03
CA ARG A 105 11.86 -17.55 6.15
C ARG A 105 12.00 -16.05 5.88
N LYS A 106 13.15 -15.60 5.39
CA LYS A 106 13.40 -14.19 5.03
C LYS A 106 12.48 -13.70 3.91
N GLU A 107 12.28 -14.51 2.88
CA GLU A 107 11.37 -14.19 1.78
C GLU A 107 9.91 -14.12 2.27
N ASN A 108 9.48 -15.09 3.08
CA ASN A 108 8.12 -15.09 3.65
C ASN A 108 7.86 -13.89 4.56
N GLN A 109 8.89 -13.35 5.21
CA GLN A 109 8.79 -12.15 6.03
C GLN A 109 8.47 -10.92 5.20
N ILE A 110 9.02 -10.84 3.98
CA ILE A 110 8.75 -9.77 3.02
C ILE A 110 7.33 -9.93 2.46
N TYR A 111 6.98 -11.13 1.99
CA TYR A 111 5.62 -11.40 1.50
C TYR A 111 4.57 -11.09 2.57
N SER A 112 4.79 -11.52 3.82
CA SER A 112 3.87 -11.22 4.93
C SER A 112 3.75 -9.73 5.24
N ALA A 113 4.83 -8.96 5.08
CA ALA A 113 4.81 -7.52 5.29
C ALA A 113 4.09 -6.80 4.15
N ASP A 114 4.40 -7.15 2.89
CA ASP A 114 3.77 -6.58 1.70
C ASP A 114 2.28 -6.92 1.62
N GLU A 115 1.88 -8.15 1.94
CA GLU A 115 0.47 -8.57 2.02
C GLU A 115 -0.30 -7.78 3.08
N LYS A 116 0.28 -7.61 4.29
CA LYS A 116 -0.34 -6.79 5.35
C LYS A 116 -0.48 -5.34 4.94
N ARG A 117 0.50 -4.78 4.23
CA ARG A 117 0.44 -3.42 3.70
C ARG A 117 -0.64 -3.29 2.63
N ALA A 118 -0.72 -4.23 1.69
CA ALA A 118 -1.75 -4.26 0.67
C ALA A 118 -3.16 -4.32 1.30
N LEU A 119 -3.36 -5.18 2.31
CA LEU A 119 -4.63 -5.27 3.03
C LEU A 119 -4.96 -4.02 3.86
N ALA A 120 -3.96 -3.42 4.52
CA ALA A 120 -4.16 -2.21 5.32
C ALA A 120 -4.55 -1.01 4.45
N SER A 121 -3.84 -0.82 3.32
CA SER A 121 -4.16 0.24 2.35
C SER A 121 -5.56 0.06 1.74
N PHE A 122 -5.95 -1.18 1.42
CA PHE A 122 -7.30 -1.49 0.96
C PHE A 122 -8.37 -1.14 2.00
N ASN A 123 -8.20 -1.57 3.24
CA ASN A 123 -9.13 -1.27 4.34
C ASN A 123 -9.22 0.25 4.62
N GLN A 124 -8.09 0.96 4.55
CA GLN A 124 -8.06 2.41 4.71
C GLN A 124 -8.80 3.12 3.57
N GLU A 125 -8.65 2.66 2.33
CA GLU A 125 -9.34 3.25 1.19
C GLU A 125 -10.86 3.01 1.25
N GLU A 126 -11.30 1.79 1.60
CA GLU A 126 -12.71 1.50 1.82
C GLU A 126 -13.31 2.34 2.95
N ARG A 127 -12.58 2.45 4.07
CA ARG A 127 -12.97 3.29 5.20
C ARG A 127 -13.07 4.75 4.79
N ARG A 128 -12.08 5.28 4.05
CA ARG A 128 -12.08 6.66 3.55
C ARG A 128 -13.29 6.92 2.63
N LYS A 129 -13.61 6.00 1.71
CA LYS A 129 -14.81 6.11 0.85
C LYS A 129 -16.09 6.16 1.67
N ARG A 130 -16.22 5.31 2.70
CA ARG A 130 -17.37 5.32 3.61
C ARG A 130 -17.46 6.63 4.38
N GLU A 131 -16.36 7.11 4.94
CA GLU A 131 -16.28 8.38 5.67
C GLU A 131 -16.61 9.57 4.77
N SER A 132 -16.09 9.62 3.53
CA SER A 132 -16.42 10.68 2.56
C SER A 132 -17.93 10.73 2.23
N LYS A 133 -18.59 9.57 2.11
CA LYS A 133 -20.05 9.50 1.89
C LYS A 133 -20.85 9.99 3.10
N ILE A 134 -20.38 9.68 4.31
CA ILE A 134 -21.01 10.19 5.53
C ILE A 134 -20.84 11.71 5.63
N LEU A 135 -19.64 12.22 5.31
CA LEU A 135 -19.34 13.66 5.31
C LEU A 135 -20.17 14.42 4.27
N SER A 136 -20.36 13.86 3.06
CA SER A 136 -21.21 14.49 2.04
C SER A 136 -22.67 14.56 2.50
N SER A 137 -23.18 13.46 3.06
CA SER A 137 -24.55 13.39 3.61
C SER A 137 -24.75 14.38 4.77
N PHE A 138 -23.75 14.50 5.65
CA PHE A 138 -23.78 15.46 6.76
C PHE A 138 -23.76 16.91 6.26
N ARG A 139 -22.91 17.20 5.26
CA ARG A 139 -22.84 18.52 4.63
C ARG A 139 -24.18 18.92 4.02
N GLU A 140 -24.85 18.02 3.31
CA GLU A 140 -26.20 18.28 2.77
C GLU A 140 -27.20 18.59 3.89
N MET A 141 -27.20 17.79 4.97
CA MET A 141 -28.09 18.00 6.12
C MET A 141 -27.86 19.37 6.79
N VAL A 142 -26.61 19.78 7.00
CA VAL A 142 -26.27 21.08 7.57
C VAL A 142 -26.68 22.21 6.64
N HIS A 143 -26.37 22.15 5.34
CA HIS A 143 -26.78 23.16 4.36
C HIS A 143 -28.29 23.34 4.30
N ARG A 144 -29.05 22.24 4.36
CA ARG A 144 -30.53 22.29 4.41
C ARG A 144 -31.02 22.98 5.68
N LYS A 145 -30.36 22.77 6.82
CA LYS A 145 -30.76 23.35 8.11
C LYS A 145 -30.32 24.80 8.31
N THR A 146 -29.21 25.23 7.71
CA THR A 146 -28.72 26.61 7.78
C THR A 146 -29.42 27.52 6.77
N LYS A 147 -29.61 27.10 5.51
CA LYS A 147 -30.36 27.90 4.52
C LYS A 147 -31.84 28.09 4.87
N GLY A 148 -32.47 27.11 5.52
CA GLY A 148 -33.85 27.23 6.00
C GLY A 148 -34.07 28.23 7.15
N LYS A 149 -33.00 28.80 7.73
CA LYS A 149 -33.08 29.85 8.77
C LYS A 149 -32.92 31.27 8.22
N GLU A 150 -32.42 31.45 6.99
CA GLU A 150 -32.19 32.79 6.42
C GLU A 150 -33.38 33.33 5.60
N GLU A 151 -34.40 32.51 5.31
CA GLU A 151 -35.63 32.92 4.61
C GLU A 151 -36.79 33.32 5.55
N LYS A 152 -36.52 33.80 6.76
CA LYS A 152 -37.57 34.30 7.67
C LYS A 152 -37.21 35.64 8.32
#